data_AF-A0A7U5PH40-F1
#
_entry.id   AF-A0A7U5PH40-F1
#
_cell.length_a   1.000
_cell.length_b   1.000
_cell.length_c   1.000
_cell.angle_alpha   90.00
_cell.angle_beta   90.00
_cell.angle_gamma   90.00
#
_symmetry.space_group_name_H-M   'P 1'
#
loop_
_entity.id
_entity.type
_entity.pdbx_description
1 polymer ?
#
loop_
_entity_poly.entity_id
_entity_poly.type
_entity_poly.pdbx_seq_one_letter_code
_entity_poly.pdbx_strand_id
1 'polypeptide(L)'
;MLPGDGTQITFPYAGEWLTEAEIQAVTDGICRAVRDVCTQVVEDARCIQAALATTGATLFVRQTRRFRLVVKESDQPGWLDEDDARLPDVLEAILDRGARLSSVEVLIVSDMAEHILSWGLMSDILRLPNEPSRRWFDRYLLQDVVMEARREIDSMRSALAAVRLPQ
;
A
#
# COMPACT_ATOMS: atom_id res chain seq x y z
N MET A 1 -22.63 12.28 -2.80
CA MET A 1 -23.74 12.69 -1.93
C MET A 1 -23.42 12.22 -0.54
N LEU A 2 -23.40 13.12 0.45
CA LEU A 2 -23.38 12.71 1.86
C LEU A 2 -24.73 12.06 2.17
N PRO A 3 -24.79 10.91 2.87
CA PRO A 3 -26.05 10.40 3.39
C PRO A 3 -26.44 11.30 4.57
N GLY A 4 -27.58 12.00 4.48
CA GLY A 4 -28.03 12.83 5.61
C GLY A 4 -29.14 13.84 5.35
N ASP A 5 -29.41 14.22 4.09
CA ASP A 5 -30.28 15.39 3.84
C ASP A 5 -31.79 15.13 3.91
N GLY A 6 -32.24 13.93 4.33
CA GLY A 6 -33.67 13.59 4.32
C GLY A 6 -34.15 12.58 5.37
N THR A 7 -33.30 12.12 6.29
CA THR A 7 -33.73 11.16 7.33
C THR A 7 -34.44 11.91 8.45
N GLN A 8 -35.78 11.89 8.44
CA GLN A 8 -36.58 12.38 9.56
C GLN A 8 -36.57 11.34 10.68
N ILE A 9 -35.97 11.69 11.82
CA ILE A 9 -36.02 10.88 13.03
C ILE A 9 -37.19 11.39 13.86
N THR A 10 -38.20 10.55 14.02
CA THR A 10 -39.38 10.85 14.84
C THR A 10 -39.40 9.90 16.01
N PHE A 11 -39.62 10.41 17.22
CA PHE A 11 -39.75 9.61 18.42
C PHE A 11 -41.23 9.42 18.77
N PRO A 12 -41.86 8.29 18.37
CA PRO A 12 -43.24 8.04 18.75
C PRO A 12 -43.35 7.97 20.28
N TYR A 13 -44.37 8.62 20.85
CA TYR A 13 -44.66 8.68 22.29
C TYR A 13 -43.64 9.44 23.16
N ALA A 14 -42.61 10.07 22.60
CA ALA A 14 -41.63 10.83 23.40
C ALA A 14 -42.27 12.04 24.13
N GLY A 15 -43.34 12.61 23.59
CA GLY A 15 -44.11 13.68 24.24
C GLY A 15 -44.78 13.28 25.56
N GLU A 16 -44.82 11.98 25.89
CA GLU A 16 -45.31 11.48 27.19
C GLU A 16 -44.28 11.63 28.31
N TRP A 17 -42.99 11.79 27.99
CA TRP A 17 -41.89 11.84 28.96
C TRP A 17 -40.87 12.97 28.74
N LEU A 18 -40.86 13.60 27.57
CA LEU A 18 -39.95 14.68 27.18
C LEU A 18 -40.74 15.88 26.66
N THR A 19 -40.24 17.08 26.96
CA THR A 19 -40.71 18.32 26.36
C THR A 19 -40.29 18.39 24.89
N GLU A 20 -41.00 19.17 24.08
CA GLU A 20 -40.65 19.39 22.66
C GLU A 20 -39.20 19.89 22.50
N ALA A 21 -38.73 20.73 23.42
CA ALA A 21 -37.35 21.22 23.44
C ALA A 21 -36.31 20.10 23.68
N GLU A 22 -36.64 19.13 24.55
CA GLU A 22 -35.78 17.97 24.81
C GLU A 22 -35.80 16.98 23.63
N ILE A 23 -36.96 16.77 23.01
CA ILE A 23 -37.09 15.96 21.79
C ILE A 23 -36.23 16.56 20.67
N GLN A 24 -36.30 17.89 20.47
CA GLN A 24 -35.48 18.58 19.49
C GLN A 24 -33.99 18.46 19.81
N ALA A 25 -33.59 18.66 21.08
CA ALA A 25 -32.19 18.54 21.49
C ALA A 25 -31.62 17.13 21.26
N VAL A 26 -32.39 16.09 21.54
CA VAL A 26 -32.01 14.68 21.28
C VAL A 26 -31.91 14.43 19.77
N THR A 27 -32.88 14.90 19.00
CA THR A 27 -32.86 14.77 17.53
C THR A 27 -31.63 15.46 16.94
N ASP A 28 -31.33 16.69 17.36
CA ASP A 28 -30.16 17.44 16.93
C ASP A 28 -28.85 16.77 17.37
N GLY A 29 -28.83 16.16 18.57
CA GLY A 29 -27.71 15.37 19.06
C GLY A 29 -27.42 14.16 18.17
N ILE A 30 -28.45 13.38 17.85
CA ILE A 30 -28.32 12.19 17.00
C ILE A 30 -27.94 12.59 15.57
N CYS A 31 -28.61 13.60 15.01
CA CYS A 31 -28.29 14.12 13.68
C CYS A 31 -26.84 14.60 13.58
N ARG A 32 -26.31 15.27 14.63
CA ARG A 32 -24.90 15.64 14.68
C ARG A 32 -23.99 14.41 14.75
N ALA A 33 -24.25 13.48 15.67
CA ALA A 33 -23.44 12.26 15.80
C ALA A 33 -23.37 11.45 14.50
N VAL A 34 -24.50 11.29 13.81
CA VAL A 34 -24.55 10.62 12.50
C VAL A 34 -23.70 11.38 11.47
N ARG A 35 -23.85 12.71 11.42
CA ARG A 35 -23.12 13.55 10.46
C ARG A 35 -21.61 13.53 10.72
N ASP A 36 -21.20 13.50 11.98
CA ASP A 36 -19.80 13.39 12.41
C ASP A 36 -19.21 12.03 11.98
N VAL A 37 -19.92 10.92 12.25
CA VAL A 37 -19.50 9.57 11.81
C VAL A 37 -19.40 9.50 10.29
N CYS A 38 -20.40 10.01 9.55
CA CYS A 38 -20.35 10.01 8.09
C CYS A 38 -19.17 10.83 7.54
N THR A 39 -18.85 11.96 8.18
CA THR A 39 -17.70 12.78 7.80
C THR A 39 -16.40 12.03 8.03
N GLN A 40 -16.25 11.40 9.20
CA GLN A 40 -15.07 10.59 9.54
C GLN A 40 -14.88 9.44 8.54
N VAL A 41 -15.94 8.68 8.24
CA VAL A 41 -15.86 7.57 7.27
C VAL A 41 -15.41 8.05 5.89
N VAL A 42 -15.87 9.23 5.45
CA VAL A 42 -15.44 9.81 4.17
C VAL A 42 -13.97 10.23 4.19
N GLU A 43 -13.51 10.80 5.30
CA GLU A 43 -12.10 11.19 5.47
C GLU A 43 -11.18 9.97 5.55
N ASP A 44 -11.55 8.96 6.32
CA ASP A 44 -10.81 7.71 6.45
C ASP A 44 -10.73 6.98 5.10
N ALA A 45 -11.84 6.91 4.36
CA ALA A 45 -11.86 6.32 3.03
C ALA A 45 -10.90 7.03 2.06
N ARG A 46 -10.83 8.38 2.11
CA ARG A 46 -9.85 9.14 1.32
C ARG A 46 -8.41 8.89 1.76
N CYS A 47 -8.18 8.78 3.07
CA CYS A 47 -6.86 8.46 3.62
C CYS A 47 -6.38 7.09 3.14
N ILE A 48 -7.24 6.07 3.24
CA ILE A 48 -6.98 4.71 2.76
C ILE A 48 -6.73 4.70 1.26
N GLN A 49 -7.58 5.36 0.46
CA GLN A 49 -7.37 5.47 -0.99
C GLN A 49 -6.03 6.12 -1.32
N ALA A 50 -5.67 7.21 -0.63
CA ALA A 50 -4.40 7.88 -0.84
C ALA A 50 -3.22 6.96 -0.45
N ALA A 51 -3.33 6.20 0.63
CA ALA A 51 -2.28 5.29 1.10
C ALA A 51 -2.01 4.11 0.16
N LEU A 52 -3.05 3.65 -0.55
CA LEU A 52 -3.01 2.55 -1.52
C LEU A 52 -2.63 3.01 -2.94
N ALA A 53 -2.80 4.30 -3.25
CA ALA A 53 -2.49 4.83 -4.58
C ALA A 53 -0.99 4.69 -4.87
N THR A 54 -0.68 3.96 -5.93
CA THR A 54 0.69 3.75 -6.39
C THR A 54 1.14 4.95 -7.23
N THR A 55 2.37 5.40 -6.98
CA THR A 55 2.96 6.55 -7.69
C THR A 55 4.04 6.13 -8.69
N GLY A 56 4.40 4.85 -8.70
CA GLY A 56 5.56 4.34 -9.45
C GLY A 56 6.90 4.87 -8.92
N ALA A 57 6.92 5.46 -7.72
CA ALA A 57 8.10 6.09 -7.16
C ALA A 57 9.23 5.06 -6.93
N THR A 58 10.46 5.48 -7.21
CA THR A 58 11.64 4.72 -6.77
C THR A 58 11.82 4.90 -5.27
N LEU A 59 11.70 3.80 -4.52
CA LEU A 59 11.79 3.79 -3.07
C LEU A 59 13.24 3.86 -2.61
N PHE A 60 14.13 3.09 -3.23
CA PHE A 60 15.57 3.25 -3.06
C PHE A 60 16.36 2.58 -4.18
N VAL A 61 17.61 3.01 -4.30
CA VAL A 61 18.62 2.37 -5.16
C VAL A 61 19.83 2.00 -4.32
N ARG A 62 20.41 0.84 -4.63
CA ARG A 62 21.75 0.46 -4.17
C ARG A 62 22.60 0.12 -5.37
N GLN A 63 23.77 0.72 -5.44
CA GLN A 63 24.66 0.58 -6.58
C GLN A 63 25.95 -0.11 -6.14
N THR A 64 26.38 -1.06 -6.97
CA THR A 64 27.72 -1.65 -6.94
C THR A 64 28.49 -1.14 -8.16
N ARG A 65 29.71 -1.64 -8.39
CA ARG A 65 30.52 -1.21 -9.54
C ARG A 65 29.84 -1.45 -10.91
N ARG A 66 28.99 -2.47 -11.03
CA ARG A 66 28.45 -2.92 -12.33
C ARG A 66 26.95 -3.16 -12.33
N PHE A 67 26.30 -3.06 -11.17
CA PHE A 67 24.92 -3.43 -11.01
C PHE A 67 24.21 -2.46 -10.08
N ARG A 68 22.95 -2.17 -10.39
CA ARG A 68 22.02 -1.46 -9.52
C ARG A 68 20.90 -2.39 -9.08
N LEU A 69 20.67 -2.41 -7.77
CA LEU A 69 19.42 -2.85 -7.19
C LEU A 69 18.48 -1.65 -7.18
N VAL A 70 17.41 -1.71 -7.95
CA VAL A 70 16.36 -0.69 -8.01
C VAL A 70 15.10 -1.25 -7.38
N VAL A 71 14.57 -0.53 -6.39
CA VAL A 71 13.34 -0.91 -5.70
C VAL A 71 12.35 0.23 -5.88
N LYS A 72 11.18 -0.06 -6.45
CA LYS A 72 10.17 0.94 -6.80
C LYS A 72 8.75 0.43 -6.54
N GLU A 73 7.80 1.33 -6.38
CA GLU A 73 6.38 0.97 -6.30
C GLU A 73 5.92 0.29 -7.60
N SER A 74 5.09 -0.73 -7.44
CA SER A 74 4.45 -1.48 -8.50
C SER A 74 2.97 -1.14 -8.57
N ASP A 75 2.39 -1.19 -9.75
CA ASP A 75 0.93 -1.12 -9.98
C ASP A 75 0.23 -2.47 -9.78
N GLN A 76 0.99 -3.54 -9.50
CA GLN A 76 0.44 -4.86 -9.26
C GLN A 76 -0.47 -4.85 -8.01
N PRO A 77 -1.64 -5.52 -8.09
CA PRO A 77 -2.57 -5.57 -6.98
C PRO A 77 -1.95 -6.26 -5.75
N GLY A 78 -2.42 -5.85 -4.57
CA GLY A 78 -2.13 -6.53 -3.30
C GLY A 78 -3.00 -7.78 -3.12
N TRP A 79 -2.68 -8.56 -2.09
CA TRP A 79 -3.44 -9.74 -1.67
C TRP A 79 -4.17 -9.53 -0.32
N LEU A 80 -4.02 -8.36 0.30
CA LEU A 80 -4.75 -8.04 1.53
C LEU A 80 -6.26 -8.00 1.26
N ASP A 81 -7.02 -8.90 1.89
CA ASP A 81 -8.47 -8.99 1.80
C ASP A 81 -9.16 -8.66 3.15
N GLU A 82 -10.49 -8.77 3.17
CA GLU A 82 -11.32 -8.47 4.34
C GLU A 82 -11.17 -9.48 5.49
N ASP A 83 -10.66 -10.68 5.20
CA ASP A 83 -10.49 -11.78 6.16
C ASP A 83 -9.06 -11.87 6.72
N ASP A 84 -8.10 -11.08 6.19
CA ASP A 84 -6.72 -11.07 6.66
C ASP A 84 -6.64 -10.55 8.11
N ALA A 85 -6.10 -11.39 8.99
CA ALA A 85 -5.93 -11.07 10.41
C ALA A 85 -5.08 -9.81 10.67
N ARG A 86 -4.27 -9.35 9.71
CA ARG A 86 -3.45 -8.13 9.79
C ARG A 86 -4.23 -6.87 9.44
N LEU A 87 -5.42 -6.97 8.87
CA LEU A 87 -6.19 -5.83 8.38
C LEU A 87 -6.39 -4.73 9.44
N PRO A 88 -6.71 -5.04 10.72
CA PRO A 88 -6.81 -4.01 11.76
C PRO A 88 -5.51 -3.23 11.96
N ASP A 89 -4.37 -3.92 12.04
CA ASP A 89 -3.05 -3.30 12.23
C ASP A 89 -2.64 -2.44 11.02
N VAL A 90 -3.01 -2.88 9.81
CA VAL A 90 -2.77 -2.13 8.57
C VAL A 90 -3.59 -0.86 8.54
N LEU A 91 -4.88 -0.93 8.88
CA LEU A 91 -5.77 0.23 8.92
C LEU A 91 -5.32 1.23 9.99
N GLU A 92 -4.96 0.77 11.19
CA GLU A 92 -4.38 1.62 12.24
C GLU A 92 -3.11 2.31 11.73
N ALA A 93 -2.20 1.57 11.10
CA ALA A 93 -0.97 2.15 10.58
C ALA A 93 -1.22 3.20 9.49
N ILE A 94 -2.22 3.00 8.63
CA ILE A 94 -2.59 3.96 7.60
C ILE A 94 -3.22 5.21 8.22
N LEU A 95 -4.27 5.02 9.02
CA LEU A 95 -5.10 6.11 9.55
C LEU A 95 -4.35 6.94 10.60
N ASP A 96 -3.64 6.28 11.52
CA ASP A 96 -3.05 6.96 12.69
C ASP A 96 -1.59 7.34 12.46
N ARG A 97 -0.90 6.62 11.56
CA ARG A 97 0.57 6.72 11.41
C ARG A 97 1.01 7.10 10.00
N GLY A 98 0.07 7.33 9.09
CA GLY A 98 0.33 7.76 7.73
C GLY A 98 1.12 6.73 6.91
N ALA A 99 0.95 5.44 7.22
CA ALA A 99 1.61 4.38 6.48
C ALA A 99 1.13 4.31 5.03
N ARG A 100 1.98 3.76 4.17
CA ARG A 100 1.67 3.41 2.78
C ARG A 100 1.58 1.90 2.68
N LEU A 101 0.60 1.40 1.95
CA LEU A 101 0.51 -0.02 1.58
C LEU A 101 0.61 -0.11 0.07
N SER A 102 1.62 -0.82 -0.43
CA SER A 102 1.86 -0.91 -1.87
C SER A 102 2.58 -2.20 -2.23
N SER A 103 2.37 -2.68 -3.45
CA SER A 103 3.27 -3.65 -4.06
C SER A 103 4.58 -2.97 -4.48
N VAL A 104 5.69 -3.71 -4.43
CA VAL A 104 7.05 -3.19 -4.67
C VAL A 104 7.79 -4.12 -5.62
N GLU A 105 8.31 -3.58 -6.71
CA GLU A 105 9.19 -4.29 -7.62
C GLU A 105 10.65 -4.19 -7.18
N VAL A 106 11.37 -5.30 -7.33
CA VAL A 106 12.78 -5.44 -7.00
C VAL A 106 13.53 -5.84 -8.28
N LEU A 107 14.38 -4.96 -8.78
CA LEU A 107 15.07 -5.13 -10.05
C LEU A 107 16.58 -5.18 -9.82
N ILE A 108 17.26 -6.15 -10.44
CA ILE A 108 18.72 -6.09 -10.60
C ILE A 108 19.02 -5.70 -12.05
N VAL A 109 19.66 -4.55 -12.21
CA VAL A 109 19.99 -3.98 -13.52
C VAL A 109 21.50 -3.98 -13.71
N SER A 110 21.95 -4.39 -14.91
CA SER A 110 23.34 -4.24 -15.34
C SER A 110 23.59 -2.82 -15.83
N ASP A 111 24.53 -2.10 -15.19
CA ASP A 111 24.86 -0.72 -15.57
C ASP A 111 25.51 -0.62 -16.96
N MET A 112 26.15 -1.69 -17.42
CA MET A 112 26.82 -1.67 -18.72
C MET A 112 25.88 -1.89 -19.89
N ALA A 113 24.76 -2.59 -19.65
CA ALA A 113 23.84 -3.04 -20.71
C ALA A 113 22.44 -2.43 -20.56
N GLU A 114 22.18 -1.67 -19.50
CA GLU A 114 20.82 -1.23 -19.08
C GLU A 114 19.79 -2.37 -19.16
N HIS A 115 20.26 -3.57 -18.84
CA HIS A 115 19.51 -4.81 -18.96
C HIS A 115 19.07 -5.27 -17.58
N ILE A 116 17.77 -5.58 -17.45
CA ILE A 116 17.22 -6.19 -16.24
C ILE A 116 17.66 -7.65 -16.23
N LEU A 117 18.51 -8.00 -15.27
CA LEU A 117 19.01 -9.36 -15.08
C LEU A 117 18.05 -10.22 -14.27
N SER A 118 17.25 -9.59 -13.41
CA SER A 118 16.21 -10.27 -12.64
C SER A 118 15.18 -9.27 -12.11
N TRP A 119 14.00 -9.80 -11.81
CA TRP A 119 12.86 -9.09 -11.26
C TRP A 119 12.21 -9.93 -10.17
N GLY A 120 11.68 -9.27 -9.15
CA GLY A 120 10.86 -9.85 -8.10
C GLY A 120 9.80 -8.88 -7.62
N LEU A 121 8.74 -9.40 -7.02
CA LEU A 121 7.60 -8.63 -6.53
C LEU A 121 7.37 -8.92 -5.05
N MET A 122 7.19 -7.87 -4.27
CA MET A 122 6.70 -7.93 -2.90
C MET A 122 5.31 -7.29 -2.85
N SER A 123 4.29 -8.06 -2.48
CA SER A 123 2.92 -7.53 -2.32
C SER A 123 2.64 -7.11 -0.87
N ASP A 124 1.67 -6.23 -0.68
CA ASP A 124 1.15 -5.80 0.63
C ASP A 124 2.24 -5.27 1.59
N ILE A 125 3.16 -4.47 1.04
CA ILE A 125 4.25 -3.91 1.83
C ILE A 125 3.81 -2.63 2.51
N LEU A 126 3.61 -2.75 3.82
CA LEU A 126 3.32 -1.65 4.72
C LEU A 126 4.61 -0.88 5.04
N ARG A 127 4.65 0.41 4.73
CA ARG A 127 5.80 1.28 4.93
C ARG A 127 5.40 2.49 5.75
N LEU A 128 6.02 2.66 6.91
CA LEU A 128 5.81 3.86 7.71
C LEU A 128 6.61 5.05 7.17
N PRO A 129 6.14 6.28 7.38
CA PRO A 129 6.91 7.48 7.04
C PRO A 129 8.30 7.43 7.71
N ASN A 130 9.33 7.77 6.94
CA ASN A 130 10.74 7.83 7.39
C ASN A 130 11.33 6.49 7.87
N GLU A 131 10.65 5.37 7.64
CA GLU A 131 11.15 4.06 8.04
C GLU A 131 12.26 3.58 7.09
N PRO A 132 13.42 3.16 7.60
CA PRO A 132 14.50 2.71 6.73
C PRO A 132 14.13 1.39 6.04
N SER A 133 14.55 1.24 4.78
CA SER A 133 14.18 0.07 3.94
C SER A 133 14.43 -1.28 4.60
N ARG A 134 15.47 -1.42 5.43
CA ARG A 134 15.78 -2.66 6.17
C ARG A 134 14.67 -3.19 7.09
N ARG A 135 13.64 -2.40 7.39
CA ARG A 135 12.52 -2.78 8.27
C ARG A 135 11.38 -3.48 7.52
N TRP A 136 11.14 -3.10 6.27
CA TRP A 136 10.04 -3.62 5.46
C TRP A 136 10.51 -4.44 4.25
N PHE A 137 11.78 -4.33 3.87
CA PHE A 137 12.33 -5.01 2.70
C PHE A 137 12.73 -6.45 3.02
N ASP A 138 12.23 -7.40 2.23
CA ASP A 138 12.46 -8.82 2.43
C ASP A 138 13.83 -9.24 1.91
N ARG A 139 14.62 -9.85 2.80
CA ARG A 139 15.96 -10.34 2.49
C ARG A 139 15.93 -11.69 1.76
N TYR A 140 14.88 -12.49 1.95
CA TYR A 140 14.72 -13.77 1.25
C TYR A 140 14.43 -13.52 -0.22
N LEU A 141 13.46 -12.66 -0.54
CA LEU A 141 13.24 -12.24 -1.92
C LEU A 141 14.51 -11.61 -2.53
N LEU A 142 15.24 -10.75 -1.79
CA LEU A 142 16.50 -10.21 -2.29
C LEU A 142 17.49 -11.31 -2.68
N GLN A 143 17.62 -12.34 -1.84
CA GLN A 143 18.50 -13.46 -2.12
C GLN A 143 18.08 -14.18 -3.40
N ASP A 144 16.78 -14.45 -3.57
CA ASP A 144 16.23 -15.11 -4.76
C ASP A 144 16.48 -14.30 -6.03
N VAL A 145 16.17 -13.01 -6.00
CA VAL A 145 16.38 -12.09 -7.12
C VAL A 145 17.88 -11.99 -7.48
N VAL A 146 18.78 -12.02 -6.49
CA VAL A 146 20.23 -12.03 -6.72
C VAL A 146 20.71 -13.37 -7.28
N MET A 147 20.16 -14.50 -6.82
CA MET A 147 20.48 -15.81 -7.35
C MET A 147 20.05 -15.93 -8.81
N GLU A 148 18.87 -15.40 -9.15
CA GLU A 148 18.37 -15.41 -10.52
C GLU A 148 19.21 -14.51 -11.44
N ALA A 149 19.58 -13.31 -10.98
CA ALA A 149 20.49 -12.44 -11.74
C ALA A 149 21.84 -13.12 -12.03
N ARG A 150 22.35 -13.94 -11.10
CA ARG A 150 23.58 -14.71 -11.31
C ARG A 150 23.42 -15.77 -12.40
N ARG A 151 22.29 -16.49 -12.39
CA ARG A 151 21.98 -17.47 -13.44
C ARG A 151 21.90 -16.81 -14.81
N GLU A 152 21.27 -15.64 -14.90
CA GLU A 152 21.17 -14.89 -16.15
C GLU A 152 22.55 -14.45 -16.65
N ILE A 153 23.41 -13.92 -15.77
CA ILE A 153 24.79 -13.56 -16.13
C ILE A 153 25.57 -14.79 -16.65
N ASP A 154 25.45 -15.93 -15.97
CA ASP A 154 26.13 -17.16 -16.38
C ASP A 154 25.61 -17.70 -17.73
N SER A 155 24.30 -17.57 -17.96
CA SER A 155 23.64 -17.89 -19.24
C SER A 155 24.19 -17.01 -20.37
N MET A 156 24.16 -15.68 -20.21
CA MET A 156 24.69 -14.73 -21.19
C MET A 156 26.17 -14.97 -21.49
N ARG A 157 26.98 -15.25 -20.45
CA ARG A 157 28.40 -15.57 -20.61
C ARG A 157 28.59 -16.84 -21.43
N SER A 158 27.79 -17.87 -21.18
CA SER A 158 27.87 -19.15 -21.89
C SER A 158 27.47 -18.99 -23.36
N ALA A 159 26.41 -18.23 -23.64
CA ALA A 159 26.00 -17.88 -25.00
C ALA A 159 27.09 -17.12 -25.76
N LEU A 160 27.72 -16.12 -25.12
CA LEU A 160 28.84 -15.37 -25.72
C LEU A 160 30.06 -16.24 -26.00
N ALA A 161 30.36 -17.23 -25.14
CA ALA A 161 31.45 -18.16 -25.37
C ALA A 161 31.18 -19.06 -26.59
N ALA A 162 29.94 -19.53 -26.76
CA ALA A 162 29.54 -20.35 -27.90
C ALA A 162 29.68 -19.61 -29.25
N VAL A 163 29.41 -18.31 -29.29
CA VAL A 163 29.57 -17.48 -30.51
C VAL A 163 31.05 -17.22 -30.86
N ARG A 164 31.95 -17.28 -29.89
CA ARG A 164 33.39 -16.99 -30.08
C ARG A 164 34.23 -18.19 -30.50
N LEU A 165 33.67 -19.39 -30.48
CA LEU A 165 34.36 -20.58 -30.98
C LEU A 165 34.28 -20.60 -32.52
N PRO A 166 35.41 -20.75 -33.25
CA PRO A 166 35.37 -20.94 -34.69
C PRO A 166 34.66 -22.26 -35.01
N GLN A 167 33.77 -22.24 -36.01
CA GLN A 167 33.20 -23.46 -36.59
C GLN A 167 34.27 -24.30 -37.28
#